data_AF-A0A894JIT8-F1
#
_entry.id   AF-A0A894JIT8-F1
#
_cell.length_a   1.000
_cell.length_b   1.000
_cell.length_c   1.000
_cell.angle_alpha   90.00
_cell.angle_beta   90.00
_cell.angle_gamma   90.00
#
_symmetry.space_group_name_H-M   'P 1'
#
loop_
_entity.id
_entity.type
_entity.pdbx_description
1 polymer ?
#
loop_
_entity_poly.entity_id
_entity_poly.type
_entity_poly.pdbx_seq_one_letter_code
_entity_poly.pdbx_strand_id
1 'polypeptide(L)'
;MSSFELGMVYFVGVGGFGVLLLFLAKKLGKKGRANMYAASAFECGFQAISNARTPFSLKFYIVALVFLVFDVELILVFPYFCGIGPTPWGVLALFCFMVVLLVGLVHECNEGAIEWQ
;
A
#
# COMPACT_ATOMS: atom_id res chain seq x y z
N MET A 1 27.14 -12.49 12.96
CA MET A 1 26.42 -11.77 11.90
C MET A 1 25.51 -10.79 12.59
N SER A 2 25.59 -9.48 12.30
CA SER A 2 24.68 -8.52 12.95
C SER A 2 23.24 -8.78 12.46
N SER A 3 22.23 -8.41 13.25
CA SER A 3 20.82 -8.59 12.87
C SER A 3 20.47 -7.93 11.53
N PHE A 4 21.20 -6.88 11.17
CA PHE A 4 21.09 -6.20 9.87
C PHE A 4 21.58 -7.08 8.71
N GLU A 5 22.76 -7.69 8.84
CA GLU A 5 23.30 -8.61 7.83
C GLU A 5 22.38 -9.82 7.60
N LEU A 6 21.78 -10.34 8.68
CA LEU A 6 20.80 -11.42 8.58
C LEU A 6 19.55 -10.99 7.81
N GLY A 7 19.04 -9.78 8.05
CA GLY A 7 17.91 -9.21 7.33
C GLY A 7 18.19 -9.05 5.83
N MET A 8 19.39 -8.58 5.48
CA MET A 8 19.81 -8.47 4.07
C MET A 8 19.86 -9.84 3.38
N VAL A 9 20.44 -10.84 4.04
CA VAL A 9 20.50 -12.21 3.50
C VAL A 9 19.09 -12.77 3.30
N TYR A 10 18.16 -12.54 4.23
CA TYR A 10 16.78 -13.00 4.09
C TYR A 10 16.07 -12.32 2.91
N PHE A 11 16.20 -11.00 2.77
CA PHE A 11 15.60 -10.25 1.66
C PHE A 11 16.10 -10.73 0.30
N VAL A 12 17.42 -10.90 0.16
CA VAL A 12 18.03 -11.41 -1.08
C VAL A 12 17.62 -12.86 -1.34
N GLY A 13 17.56 -13.69 -0.29
CA GLY A 13 17.13 -15.09 -0.40
C GLY A 13 15.69 -15.23 -0.92
N VAL A 14 14.74 -14.50 -0.33
CA VAL A 14 13.33 -14.52 -0.74
C VAL A 14 13.15 -13.93 -2.15
N GLY A 15 13.80 -12.80 -2.44
CA GLY A 15 13.77 -12.20 -3.77
C GLY A 15 14.34 -13.12 -4.85
N GLY A 16 15.49 -13.74 -4.57
CA GLY A 16 16.13 -14.71 -5.45
C GLY A 16 15.27 -15.95 -5.70
N PHE A 17 14.62 -16.47 -4.66
CA PHE A 17 13.68 -17.58 -4.79
C PHE A 17 12.49 -17.23 -5.68
N GLY A 18 11.91 -16.03 -5.55
CA GLY A 18 10.83 -15.55 -6.43
C GLY A 18 11.25 -15.50 -7.89
N VAL A 19 12.45 -14.99 -8.18
CA VAL A 19 13.01 -14.96 -9.55
C VAL A 19 13.26 -16.36 -10.09
N LEU A 20 13.77 -17.27 -9.26
CA LEU A 20 13.98 -18.68 -9.64
C LEU A 20 12.66 -19.35 -10.03
N LEU A 21 11.59 -19.16 -9.25
CA LEU A 21 10.27 -19.71 -9.56
C LEU A 21 9.74 -19.16 -10.89
N LEU A 22 9.87 -17.85 -11.14
CA LEU A 22 9.48 -17.25 -12.41
C LEU A 22 10.29 -17.80 -13.59
N PHE A 23 11.59 -18.04 -13.40
CA PHE A 23 12.46 -18.63 -14.43
C PHE A 23 12.07 -20.08 -14.74
N LEU A 24 11.82 -20.89 -13.70
CA LEU A 24 11.34 -22.26 -13.85
C LEU A 24 9.98 -22.30 -14.54
N ALA A 25 9.04 -21.43 -14.15
CA ALA A 25 7.73 -21.32 -14.79
C ALA A 25 7.85 -21.01 -16.29
N LYS A 26 8.73 -20.09 -16.68
CA LYS A 26 8.98 -19.77 -18.10
C LYS A 26 9.63 -20.92 -18.88
N LYS A 27 10.50 -21.73 -18.24
CA LYS A 27 11.16 -22.87 -18.89
C LYS A 27 10.26 -24.10 -19.02
N LEU A 28 9.49 -24.40 -17.98
CA LEU A 28 8.59 -25.55 -17.93
C LEU A 28 7.25 -25.30 -18.63
N GLY A 29 6.86 -24.03 -18.78
CA GLY A 29 5.62 -23.63 -19.44
C GLY A 29 5.59 -24.05 -20.91
N LYS A 30 4.50 -24.74 -21.32
CA LYS A 30 4.26 -25.09 -22.72
C LYS A 30 3.95 -23.82 -23.51
N LYS A 31 4.88 -23.41 -24.38
CA LYS A 31 4.65 -22.29 -25.31
C LYS A 31 3.64 -22.69 -26.38
N GLY A 32 2.40 -22.22 -26.25
CA GLY A 32 1.42 -22.26 -27.35
C GLY A 32 1.80 -21.27 -28.46
N ARG A 33 1.20 -21.41 -29.66
CA ARG A 33 1.28 -20.39 -30.70
C ARG A 33 0.69 -19.09 -30.13
N ALA A 34 1.44 -17.99 -30.23
CA ALA A 34 0.95 -16.66 -29.89
C ALA A 34 -0.11 -16.27 -30.93
N ASN A 35 -1.36 -16.59 -30.63
CA ASN A 35 -2.51 -16.16 -31.43
C ASN A 35 -2.99 -14.81 -30.90
N MET A 36 -3.45 -13.94 -31.81
CA MET A 36 -3.95 -12.60 -31.47
C MET A 36 -5.07 -12.63 -30.41
N TYR A 37 -5.93 -13.66 -30.44
CA TYR A 37 -6.99 -13.88 -29.44
C TYR A 37 -6.48 -14.26 -28.04
N ALA A 38 -5.31 -14.91 -27.94
CA ALA A 38 -4.71 -15.23 -26.65
C ALA A 38 -3.99 -14.03 -26.03
N ALA A 39 -3.66 -13.02 -26.86
CA ALA A 39 -2.99 -11.79 -26.47
C ALA A 39 -3.95 -10.59 -26.33
N SER A 40 -5.23 -10.74 -26.67
CA SER A 40 -6.26 -9.70 -26.49
C SER A 40 -6.70 -9.59 -25.03
N ALA A 41 -7.20 -8.42 -24.63
CA ALA A 41 -7.75 -8.19 -23.31
C ALA A 41 -8.90 -9.16 -23.00
N PHE A 42 -9.02 -9.57 -21.73
CA PHE A 42 -10.09 -10.45 -21.29
C PHE A 42 -11.39 -9.64 -21.12
N GLU A 43 -12.24 -9.66 -22.14
CA GLU A 43 -13.61 -9.10 -22.07
C GLU A 43 -14.63 -10.14 -22.53
N CYS A 44 -14.63 -11.32 -21.91
CA CYS A 44 -15.60 -12.40 -22.20
C CYS A 44 -15.74 -12.77 -23.70
N GLY A 45 -14.67 -12.59 -24.49
CA GLY A 45 -14.66 -12.87 -25.94
C GLY A 45 -15.04 -11.68 -26.83
N PHE A 46 -15.36 -10.52 -26.25
CA PHE A 46 -15.59 -9.28 -26.97
C PHE A 46 -14.29 -8.51 -27.23
N GLN A 47 -14.30 -7.65 -28.25
CA GLN A 47 -13.25 -6.65 -28.42
C GLN A 47 -13.38 -5.61 -27.33
N ALA A 48 -12.24 -5.15 -26.79
CA ALA A 48 -12.20 -4.17 -25.71
C ALA A 48 -13.15 -2.99 -25.98
N ILE A 49 -14.25 -2.93 -25.23
CA ILE A 49 -15.36 -1.99 -25.47
C ILE A 49 -14.99 -0.59 -24.94
N SER A 50 -14.09 -0.52 -23.96
CA SER A 50 -13.79 0.72 -23.24
C SER A 50 -12.41 1.31 -23.55
N ASN A 51 -12.35 2.64 -23.58
CA ASN A 51 -11.10 3.37 -23.61
C ASN A 51 -10.48 3.34 -22.21
N ALA A 52 -9.23 2.89 -22.08
CA ALA A 52 -8.50 2.79 -20.81
C ALA A 52 -8.17 4.14 -20.14
N ARG A 53 -8.73 5.24 -20.63
CA ARG A 53 -8.47 6.63 -20.19
C ARG A 53 -9.63 7.24 -19.42
N THR A 54 -10.48 6.42 -18.80
CA THR A 54 -11.48 6.93 -17.86
C THR A 54 -10.77 7.45 -16.61
N PRO A 55 -11.11 8.65 -16.11
CA PRO A 55 -10.55 9.15 -14.88
C PRO A 55 -10.92 8.17 -13.75
N PHE A 56 -9.90 7.80 -12.98
CA PHE A 56 -10.08 6.96 -11.81
C PHE A 56 -10.89 7.69 -10.73
N SER A 57 -11.58 6.95 -9.88
CA SER A 57 -12.39 7.54 -8.82
C SER A 57 -11.51 8.33 -7.83
N LEU A 58 -11.91 9.56 -7.51
CA LEU A 58 -11.25 10.40 -6.50
C LEU A 58 -11.23 9.77 -5.10
N LYS A 59 -12.10 8.79 -4.83
CA LYS A 59 -12.18 8.08 -3.55
C LYS A 59 -10.85 7.42 -3.17
N PHE A 60 -10.16 6.81 -4.13
CA PHE A 60 -8.87 6.17 -3.86
C PHE A 60 -7.78 7.19 -3.51
N TYR A 61 -7.86 8.39 -4.06
CA TYR A 61 -6.94 9.48 -3.73
C TYR A 61 -7.17 9.97 -2.29
N ILE A 62 -8.42 10.14 -1.87
CA ILE A 62 -8.76 10.54 -0.49
C ILE A 62 -8.26 9.49 0.51
N VAL A 63 -8.51 8.20 0.23
CA VAL A 63 -8.01 7.11 1.09
C VAL A 63 -6.48 7.10 1.18
N ALA A 64 -5.77 7.35 0.08
CA ALA A 64 -4.30 7.43 0.09
C ALA A 64 -3.78 8.64 0.89
N LEU A 65 -4.45 9.79 0.80
CA LEU A 65 -4.11 10.97 1.60
C LEU A 65 -4.33 10.73 3.10
N VAL A 66 -5.47 10.15 3.47
CA VAL A 66 -5.79 9.82 4.85
C VAL A 66 -4.76 8.82 5.41
N PHE A 67 -4.42 7.78 4.64
CA PHE A 67 -3.36 6.83 5.00
C PHE A 67 -2.00 7.52 5.21
N LEU A 68 -1.61 8.43 4.32
CA LEU A 68 -0.35 9.17 4.43
C LEU A 68 -0.28 9.99 5.71
N VAL A 69 -1.38 10.68 6.08
CA VAL A 69 -1.44 11.47 7.32
C VAL A 69 -1.31 10.58 8.55
N PHE A 70 -2.01 9.44 8.59
CA PHE A 70 -1.93 8.48 9.69
C PHE A 70 -0.57 7.77 9.78
N ASP A 71 0.10 7.52 8.66
CA ASP A 71 1.46 6.96 8.67
C ASP A 71 2.46 7.94 9.28
N VAL A 72 2.35 9.23 8.93
CA VAL A 72 3.16 10.30 9.55
C VAL A 72 2.85 10.45 11.04
N GLU A 73 1.59 10.30 11.46
CA GLU A 73 1.21 10.29 12.88
C GLU A 73 1.95 9.20 13.65
N LEU A 74 1.99 7.97 13.13
CA LEU A 74 2.69 6.86 13.81
C LEU A 74 4.18 7.13 14.00
N ILE A 75 4.84 7.73 13.01
CA ILE A 75 6.25 8.13 13.11
C ILE A 75 6.47 9.13 14.25
N LEU A 76 5.54 10.06 14.46
CA LEU A 76 5.62 11.06 15.53
C LEU A 76 5.34 10.48 16.92
N VAL A 77 4.46 9.48 17.01
CA VAL A 77 4.10 8.81 18.28
C VAL A 77 5.19 7.80 18.70
N PHE A 78 5.85 7.13 17.75
CA PHE A 78 6.86 6.09 18.01
C PHE A 78 7.95 6.44 19.05
N PRO A 79 8.63 7.60 19.01
CA PRO A 79 9.68 7.92 19.98
C PRO A 79 9.19 7.97 21.44
N TYR A 80 7.93 8.35 21.66
CA TYR A 80 7.32 8.36 22.99
C TYR A 80 7.10 6.94 23.53
N PHE A 81 6.77 5.96 22.68
CA PHE A 81 6.70 4.54 23.07
C PHE A 81 8.08 3.95 23.40
N CYS A 82 9.13 4.43 22.73
CA CYS A 82 10.51 4.03 23.04
C CYS A 82 11.07 4.68 24.32
N GLY A 83 10.29 5.51 25.02
CA GLY A 83 10.71 6.20 26.24
C GLY A 83 11.68 7.37 25.99
N ILE A 84 11.77 7.86 24.75
CA ILE A 84 12.64 8.97 24.39
C ILE A 84 11.89 10.28 24.62
N GLY A 85 12.34 11.07 25.60
CA GLY A 85 11.82 12.43 25.86
C GLY A 85 10.39 12.54 26.41
N PRO A 86 9.95 11.72 27.40
CA PRO A 86 8.62 11.86 27.99
C PRO A 86 8.60 13.09 28.92
N THR A 87 8.55 14.28 28.34
CA THR A 87 8.18 15.48 29.10
C THR A 87 6.66 15.51 29.26
N PRO A 88 6.13 15.88 30.44
CA PRO A 88 4.68 15.99 30.64
C PRO A 88 4.01 16.91 29.59
N TRP A 89 4.71 17.96 29.17
CA TRP A 89 4.28 18.88 28.12
C TRP A 89 4.24 18.23 26.73
N GLY A 90 5.23 17.41 26.38
CA GLY A 90 5.25 16.67 25.12
C GLY A 90 4.14 15.64 25.01
N VAL A 91 3.85 14.92 26.11
CA VAL A 91 2.73 13.96 26.17
C VAL A 91 1.39 14.67 26.02
N LEU A 92 1.21 15.82 26.68
CA LEU A 92 -0.01 16.62 26.52
C LEU A 92 -0.17 17.15 25.09
N ALA A 93 0.90 17.66 24.48
CA ALA A 93 0.89 18.14 23.10
C ALA A 93 0.56 17.01 22.11
N LEU A 94 1.15 15.83 22.30
CA LEU A 94 0.84 14.63 21.52
C LEU A 94 -0.64 14.24 21.67
N PHE A 95 -1.16 14.22 22.90
CA PHE A 95 -2.57 13.92 23.14
C PHE A 95 -3.50 14.91 22.43
N CYS A 96 -3.23 16.22 22.51
CA CYS A 96 -3.99 17.23 21.76
C CYS A 96 -3.91 17.01 20.25
N PHE A 97 -2.73 16.66 19.73
CA PHE A 97 -2.54 16.35 18.31
C PHE A 97 -3.38 15.13 17.87
N MET A 98 -3.41 14.05 18.66
CA MET A 98 -4.25 12.89 18.39
C MET A 98 -5.74 13.25 18.34
N VAL A 99 -6.21 14.09 19.26
CA VAL A 99 -7.61 14.52 19.29
C VAL A 99 -7.97 15.31 18.02
N VAL A 100 -7.10 16.20 17.56
CA VAL A 100 -7.34 16.99 16.33
C VAL A 100 -7.43 16.07 15.10
N LEU A 101 -6.53 15.09 14.97
CA LEU A 101 -6.57 14.14 13.86
C LEU A 101 -7.80 13.23 13.91
N LEU A 102 -8.19 12.77 15.11
CA LEU A 102 -9.39 11.94 15.30
C LEU A 102 -10.68 12.71 14.95
N VAL A 103 -10.77 13.99 15.33
CA VAL A 103 -11.89 14.85 14.94
C VAL A 103 -11.92 15.06 13.42
N GLY A 104 -10.76 15.29 12.80
CA GLY A 104 -10.64 15.41 11.34
C GLY A 104 -11.10 14.14 10.61
N LEU A 105 -10.74 12.96 11.13
CA LEU A 105 -11.19 11.68 10.58
C LEU A 105 -12.70 11.49 10.70
N VAL A 106 -13.27 11.78 11.87
CA VAL A 106 -14.72 11.68 12.07
C VAL A 106 -15.47 12.62 11.13
N HIS A 107 -14.94 13.82 10.89
CA HIS A 107 -15.50 14.76 9.92
C HIS A 107 -15.50 14.17 8.49
N GLU A 108 -14.36 13.63 8.05
CA GLU A 108 -14.22 13.04 6.71
C GLU A 108 -15.11 11.78 6.53
N CYS A 109 -15.29 10.99 7.59
CA CYS A 109 -16.22 9.87 7.61
C CYS A 109 -17.68 10.32 7.46
N ASN A 110 -18.08 11.40 8.14
CA ASN A 110 -19.45 11.93 8.06
C ASN A 110 -19.78 12.52 6.68
N GLU A 111 -18.78 13.04 5.96
CA GLU A 111 -18.92 13.51 4.58
C GLU A 111 -19.02 12.35 3.55
N GLY A 112 -18.90 11.10 4.01
CA GLY A 112 -19.03 9.92 3.15
C GLY A 112 -17.86 9.72 2.18
N ALA A 113 -16.74 10.43 2.39
CA ALA A 113 -15.59 10.37 1.50
C ALA A 113 -14.90 8.98 1.47
N ILE A 114 -15.09 8.20 2.55
CA ILE A 114 -14.55 6.85 2.73
C ILE A 114 -15.63 5.78 2.43
N GLU A 115 -16.89 6.16 2.19
CA GLU A 115 -17.96 5.21 1.88
C GLU A 115 -17.85 4.67 0.45
N TRP A 116 -17.78 3.34 0.37
CA TRP A 116 -17.79 2.59 -0.87
C TRP A 116 -19.24 2.23 -1.22
N GLN A 117 -19.70 2.70 -2.37
CA GLN A 117 -20.90 2.22 -3.05
C GLN A 117 -20.45 1.42 -4.27
#